data_AF-A0A352DWL2-F1
#
_entry.id   AF-A0A352DWL2-F1
#
_cell.length_a   1.000
_cell.length_b   1.000
_cell.length_c   1.000
_cell.angle_alpha   90.00
_cell.angle_beta   90.00
_cell.angle_gamma   90.00
#
_symmetry.space_group_name_H-M   'P 1'
#
loop_
_entity.id
_entity.type
_entity.pdbx_description
1 polymer ?
#
loop_
_entity_poly.entity_id
_entity_poly.type
_entity_poly.pdbx_seq_one_letter_code
_entity_poly.pdbx_strand_id
1 'polypeptide(L)'
;LEALAAGSRSVTLADGSVGILPDSFAAQMQPLTALGQKHDGRLRYGRIQVALLDALLASQPRAQVDEAFERLRDELARGERPEAADEPEGFQGTLRHYQREGLGWLAFLERMGLGGCLADDM
;
A
#
# COMPACT_ATOMS: atom_id res chain seq x y z
N LEU A 1 16.89 7.02 -8.86
CA LEU A 1 15.45 7.19 -9.21
C LEU A 1 15.13 8.56 -9.79
N GLU A 2 15.90 9.61 -9.48
CA GLU A 2 15.60 10.96 -9.97
C GLU A 2 15.61 11.09 -11.50
N ALA A 3 16.58 10.48 -12.18
CA ALA A 3 16.67 10.50 -13.65
C ALA A 3 15.43 9.87 -14.33
N LEU A 4 15.01 8.67 -13.86
CA LEU A 4 13.84 7.96 -14.39
C LEU A 4 12.54 8.75 -14.21
N ALA A 5 12.34 9.36 -13.03
CA ALA A 5 11.14 10.14 -12.74
C ALA A 5 11.09 11.46 -13.53
N ALA A 6 12.24 12.02 -13.93
CA ALA A 6 12.33 13.21 -14.77
C ALA A 6 12.26 12.92 -16.28
N GLY A 7 12.08 11.65 -16.68
CA GLY A 7 12.16 11.22 -18.08
C GLY A 7 13.58 11.31 -18.68
N SER A 8 14.59 11.52 -17.84
CA SER A 8 15.99 11.60 -18.27
C SER A 8 16.57 10.20 -18.44
N ARG A 9 17.18 9.95 -19.61
CA ARG A 9 17.85 8.68 -19.96
C ARG A 9 19.29 8.58 -19.44
N SER A 10 19.75 9.58 -18.69
CA SER A 10 21.09 9.59 -18.11
C SER A 10 21.07 9.94 -16.63
N VAL A 11 21.98 9.34 -15.87
CA VAL A 11 22.19 9.59 -14.45
C VAL A 11 23.66 9.87 -14.19
N THR A 12 23.96 10.94 -13.46
CA THR A 12 25.31 11.21 -12.98
C THR A 12 25.61 10.33 -11.78
N LEU A 13 26.69 9.57 -11.86
CA LEU A 13 27.16 8.68 -10.80
C LEU A 13 28.01 9.46 -9.78
N ALA A 14 28.25 8.87 -8.61
CA ALA A 14 28.96 9.51 -7.51
C ALA A 14 30.42 9.90 -7.85
N ASP A 15 31.00 9.25 -8.86
CA ASP A 15 32.34 9.53 -9.38
C ASP A 15 32.35 10.62 -10.48
N GLY A 16 31.19 11.23 -10.78
CA GLY A 16 31.03 12.26 -11.82
C GLY A 16 30.84 11.71 -13.23
N SER A 17 30.90 10.39 -13.43
CA SER A 17 30.61 9.76 -14.71
C SER A 17 29.10 9.78 -15.02
N VAL A 18 28.75 9.62 -16.29
CA VAL A 18 27.35 9.60 -16.74
C VAL A 18 26.98 8.18 -17.17
N GLY A 19 26.05 7.56 -16.46
CA GLY A 19 25.44 6.29 -16.85
C GLY A 19 24.22 6.51 -17.75
N ILE A 20 24.08 5.68 -18.79
CA ILE A 20 22.88 5.63 -19.63
C ILE A 20 21.93 4.58 -19.06
N LEU A 21 20.66 4.95 -18.88
CA LEU A 21 19.59 4.05 -18.44
C LEU A 21 19.07 3.26 -19.64
N PRO A 22 19.14 1.91 -19.63
CA PRO A 22 18.53 1.09 -20.68
C PRO A 22 17.02 1.25 -20.73
N ASP A 23 16.44 1.17 -21.93
CA ASP A 23 14.99 1.31 -22.12
C ASP A 23 14.18 0.26 -21.37
N SER A 24 14.71 -0.96 -21.27
CA SER A 24 14.12 -2.05 -20.49
C SER A 24 14.03 -1.71 -19.01
N PHE A 25 15.05 -1.04 -18.47
CA PHE A 25 15.07 -0.63 -17.07
C PHE A 25 14.07 0.51 -16.83
N ALA A 26 13.98 1.47 -17.75
CA ALA A 26 12.98 2.53 -17.64
C ALA A 26 11.55 1.99 -17.70
N ALA A 27 11.27 1.06 -18.61
CA ALA A 27 9.98 0.39 -18.71
C ALA A 27 9.63 -0.40 -17.44
N GLN A 28 10.61 -1.10 -16.85
CA GLN A 28 10.41 -1.87 -15.62
C GLN A 28 10.09 -0.98 -14.40
N MET A 29 10.70 0.20 -14.32
CA MET A 29 10.53 1.12 -13.19
C MET A 29 9.33 2.05 -13.34
N GLN A 30 8.79 2.21 -14.56
CA GLN A 30 7.68 3.12 -14.85
C GLN A 30 6.45 2.86 -13.96
N PRO A 31 5.96 1.63 -13.74
CA PRO A 31 4.78 1.39 -12.90
C PRO A 31 4.99 1.87 -11.46
N LEU A 32 6.18 1.63 -10.89
CA LEU A 32 6.53 2.09 -9.55
C LEU A 32 6.51 3.62 -9.46
N THR A 33 7.15 4.30 -10.42
CA THR A 33 7.23 5.78 -10.42
C THR A 33 5.92 6.46 -10.80
N ALA A 34 5.05 5.81 -11.59
CA ALA A 34 3.77 6.38 -12.00
C ALA A 34 2.73 6.37 -10.87
N LEU A 35 2.83 5.41 -9.95
CA LEU A 35 1.86 5.21 -8.86
C LEU A 35 2.34 5.77 -7.52
N GLY A 36 3.65 6.00 -7.37
CA GLY A 36 4.27 6.53 -6.15
C GLY A 36 4.55 8.03 -6.24
N GLN A 37 4.49 8.72 -5.10
CA GLN A 37 4.86 10.12 -4.98
C GLN A 37 6.32 10.25 -4.55
N LYS A 38 7.10 11.10 -5.23
CA LYS A 38 8.49 11.35 -4.85
C LYS A 38 8.56 12.18 -3.57
N HIS A 39 9.36 11.72 -2.61
CA HIS A 39 9.64 12.45 -1.37
C HIS A 39 11.05 12.10 -0.90
N ASP A 40 11.95 13.08 -0.86
CA ASP A 40 13.33 12.93 -0.35
C ASP A 40 14.09 11.71 -0.90
N GLY A 41 14.07 11.54 -2.23
CA GLY A 41 14.75 10.43 -2.90
C GLY A 41 14.06 9.06 -2.74
N ARG A 42 12.92 8.99 -2.05
CA ARG A 42 12.08 7.80 -1.87
C ARG A 42 10.77 7.93 -2.65
N LEU A 43 10.09 6.81 -2.85
CA LEU A 43 8.72 6.76 -3.35
C LEU A 43 7.78 6.48 -2.18
N ARG A 44 6.76 7.32 -2.02
CA ARG A 44 5.69 7.17 -1.04
C ARG A 44 4.43 6.67 -1.73
N TYR A 45 3.76 5.74 -1.09
CA TYR A 45 2.50 5.18 -1.55
C TYR A 45 1.42 5.36 -0.48
N GLY A 46 0.17 5.47 -0.90
CA GLY A 46 -0.97 5.44 0.00
C GLY A 46 -1.24 4.03 0.48
N ARG A 47 -1.85 3.89 1.67
CA ARG A 47 -2.17 2.58 2.28
C ARG A 47 -3.02 1.69 1.36
N ILE A 48 -3.96 2.30 0.62
CA ILE A 48 -4.82 1.59 -0.34
C ILE A 48 -4.05 0.92 -1.48
N GLN A 49 -2.81 1.38 -1.75
CA GLN A 49 -1.96 0.83 -2.80
C GLN A 49 -1.13 -0.36 -2.33
N VAL A 50 -1.22 -0.81 -1.06
CA VAL A 50 -0.36 -1.86 -0.49
C VAL A 50 -0.36 -3.14 -1.33
N ALA A 51 -1.52 -3.63 -1.73
CA ALA A 51 -1.64 -4.86 -2.53
C ALA A 51 -0.98 -4.72 -3.92
N LEU A 52 -1.16 -3.56 -4.55
CA LEU A 52 -0.56 -3.26 -5.84
C LEU A 52 0.96 -3.10 -5.73
N LEU A 53 1.42 -2.38 -4.70
CA LEU A 53 2.84 -2.19 -4.43
C LEU A 53 3.53 -3.53 -4.13
N ASP A 54 2.90 -4.41 -3.35
CA ASP A 54 3.41 -5.75 -3.08
C ASP A 54 3.60 -6.57 -4.36
N ALA A 55 2.59 -6.57 -5.24
CA ALA A 55 2.69 -7.22 -6.56
C ALA A 55 3.81 -6.64 -7.44
N LEU A 56 4.02 -5.32 -7.43
CA LEU A 56 5.11 -4.69 -8.18
C LEU A 56 6.49 -5.07 -7.61
N LEU A 57 6.60 -5.13 -6.28
CA LEU A 57 7.85 -5.46 -5.58
C LEU A 57 8.18 -6.96 -5.61
N ALA A 58 7.24 -7.84 -5.96
CA ALA A 58 7.50 -9.28 -6.13
C ALA A 58 8.63 -9.56 -7.14
N SER A 59 8.83 -8.67 -8.13
CA SER A 59 9.92 -8.74 -9.11
C SER A 59 11.23 -8.05 -8.67
N GLN A 60 11.27 -7.51 -7.44
CA GLN A 60 12.33 -6.65 -6.91
C GLN A 60 12.79 -7.10 -5.52
N PRO A 61 13.52 -8.23 -5.40
CA PRO A 61 13.90 -8.83 -4.12
C PRO A 61 14.87 -7.97 -3.28
N ARG A 62 15.45 -6.93 -3.87
CA ARG A 62 16.37 -5.98 -3.20
C ARG A 62 15.70 -4.67 -2.80
N ALA A 63 14.38 -4.54 -3.00
CA ALA A 63 13.67 -3.33 -2.62
C ALA A 63 13.74 -3.13 -1.10
N GLN A 64 13.98 -1.88 -0.68
CA GLN A 64 13.90 -1.48 0.72
C GLN A 64 12.55 -0.84 0.94
N VAL A 65 11.84 -1.30 1.97
CA VAL A 65 10.52 -0.83 2.37
C VAL A 65 10.56 -0.34 3.81
N ASP A 66 9.55 0.41 4.23
CA ASP A 66 9.41 0.81 5.62
C ASP A 66 8.59 -0.22 6.42
N GLU A 67 8.69 -0.12 7.74
CA GLU A 67 7.97 -1.01 8.68
C GLU A 67 6.44 -0.90 8.53
N ALA A 68 5.92 0.25 8.09
CA ALA A 68 4.49 0.44 7.90
C ALA A 68 3.97 -0.41 6.73
N PHE A 69 4.70 -0.46 5.63
CA PHE A 69 4.39 -1.33 4.50
C PHE A 69 4.51 -2.81 4.87
N GLU A 70 5.58 -3.21 5.56
CA GLU A 70 5.76 -4.61 5.97
C GLU A 70 4.59 -5.10 6.83
N ARG A 71 4.18 -4.33 7.84
CA ARG A 71 3.03 -4.68 8.68
C ARG A 71 1.73 -4.82 7.88
N LEU A 72 1.43 -3.85 7.00
CA LEU A 72 0.20 -3.90 6.20
C LEU A 72 0.21 -5.04 5.19
N ARG A 73 1.36 -5.34 4.58
CA ARG A 73 1.54 -6.49 3.68
C ARG A 73 1.27 -7.78 4.43
N ASP A 74 1.86 -7.94 5.61
CA ASP A 74 1.73 -9.16 6.39
C ASP A 74 0.29 -9.34 6.90
N GLU A 75 -0.38 -8.28 7.37
CA GLU A 75 -1.80 -8.31 7.74
C GLU A 75 -2.69 -8.70 6.55
N LEU A 76 -2.44 -8.13 5.36
CA LEU A 76 -3.19 -8.47 4.16
C LEU A 76 -2.94 -9.92 3.72
N ALA A 77 -1.69 -10.40 3.80
CA ALA A 77 -1.30 -11.74 3.39
C ALA A 77 -1.91 -12.84 4.27
N ARG A 78 -2.24 -12.53 5.53
CA ARG A 78 -2.97 -13.47 6.41
C ARG A 78 -4.37 -13.80 5.87
N GLY A 79 -4.94 -12.93 5.03
CA GLY A 79 -6.27 -13.15 4.44
C GLY A 79 -7.37 -13.34 5.48
N GLU A 80 -7.16 -12.83 6.70
CA GLU A 80 -8.11 -12.96 7.80
C GLU A 80 -9.40 -12.27 7.41
N ARG A 81 -10.51 -13.02 7.46
CA ARG A 81 -11.83 -12.42 7.38
C ARG A 81 -12.05 -11.63 8.67
N PRO A 82 -12.51 -10.37 8.58
CA PRO A 82 -12.87 -9.62 9.78
C PRO A 82 -13.84 -10.41 10.64
N GLU A 83 -13.50 -10.58 11.92
CA GLU A 83 -14.35 -11.29 12.87
C GLU A 83 -15.46 -10.36 13.37
N ALA A 84 -16.64 -10.92 13.65
CA ALA A 84 -17.73 -10.17 14.23
C ALA A 84 -17.32 -9.57 15.58
N ALA A 85 -17.62 -8.29 15.79
CA ALA A 85 -17.30 -7.57 17.02
C ALA A 85 -18.53 -7.39 17.90
N ASP A 86 -18.32 -7.38 19.22
CA ASP A 86 -19.36 -7.09 20.20
C ASP A 86 -19.63 -5.59 20.32
N GLU A 87 -20.80 -5.26 20.86
CA GLU A 87 -21.21 -3.89 21.13
C GLU A 87 -20.22 -3.19 22.07
N PRO A 88 -19.85 -1.92 21.79
CA PRO A 88 -19.00 -1.18 22.70
C PRO A 88 -19.72 -0.85 24.01
N GLU A 89 -18.95 -0.60 25.05
CA GLU A 89 -19.49 -0.20 26.35
C GLU A 89 -20.37 1.06 26.22
N GLY A 90 -21.56 1.02 26.83
CA GLY A 90 -22.53 2.11 26.79
C GLY A 90 -23.46 2.11 25.58
N PHE A 91 -23.34 1.16 24.66
CA PHE A 91 -24.33 0.98 23.60
C PHE A 91 -25.69 0.53 24.17
N GLN A 92 -26.76 1.24 23.81
CA GLN A 92 -28.13 0.91 24.24
C GLN A 92 -28.84 0.11 23.16
N GLY A 93 -28.83 -1.21 23.30
CA GLY A 93 -29.50 -2.13 22.38
C GLY A 93 -28.74 -3.45 22.25
N THR A 94 -29.15 -4.24 21.26
CA THR A 94 -28.46 -5.49 20.90
C THR A 94 -28.31 -5.51 19.39
N LEU A 95 -27.09 -5.67 18.92
CA LEU A 95 -26.75 -5.81 17.51
C LEU A 95 -27.20 -7.18 17.03
N ARG A 96 -27.82 -7.17 15.85
CA ARG A 96 -28.08 -8.39 15.09
C ARG A 96 -26.76 -8.97 14.61
N HIS A 97 -26.76 -10.26 14.26
CA HIS A 97 -25.55 -10.95 13.83
C HIS A 97 -24.79 -10.23 12.71
N TYR A 98 -25.48 -9.85 11.63
CA TYR A 98 -24.86 -9.12 10.51
C TYR A 98 -24.33 -7.73 10.90
N GLN A 99 -24.93 -7.08 11.91
CA GLN A 99 -24.45 -5.79 12.39
C GLN A 99 -23.14 -5.96 13.17
N ARG A 100 -22.97 -7.07 13.91
CA ARG A 100 -21.69 -7.43 14.55
C ARG A 100 -20.61 -7.73 13.52
N GLU A 101 -20.96 -8.40 12.42
CA GLU A 101 -20.06 -8.61 11.28
C GLU A 101 -19.64 -7.28 10.65
N GLY A 102 -20.60 -6.37 10.40
CA GLY A 102 -20.34 -5.03 9.89
C GLY A 102 -19.45 -4.21 10.82
N LEU A 103 -19.69 -4.27 12.14
CA LEU A 103 -18.84 -3.62 13.14
C LEU A 103 -17.41 -4.16 13.12
N GLY A 104 -17.26 -5.48 13.04
CA GLY A 104 -15.98 -6.16 12.89
C GLY A 104 -15.22 -5.73 11.64
N TRP A 105 -15.93 -5.59 10.52
CA TRP A 105 -15.38 -5.09 9.26
C TRP A 105 -14.90 -3.64 9.38
N LEU A 106 -15.66 -2.76 10.04
CA LEU A 106 -15.24 -1.38 10.28
C LEU A 106 -13.99 -1.30 11.17
N ALA A 107 -13.92 -2.10 12.24
CA ALA A 107 -12.75 -2.19 13.10
C ALA A 107 -11.51 -2.70 12.35
N PHE A 108 -11.69 -3.64 11.41
CA PHE A 108 -10.62 -4.08 10.51
C PHE A 108 -10.13 -2.94 9.61
N LEU A 109 -11.04 -2.19 8.98
CA LEU A 109 -10.66 -1.04 8.14
C LEU A 109 -9.89 0.01 8.93
N GLU A 110 -10.32 0.33 10.14
CA GLU A 110 -9.63 1.24 11.05
C GLU A 110 -8.20 0.77 11.34
N ARG A 111 -8.02 -0.50 11.74
CA ARG A 111 -6.70 -1.09 12.01
C ARG A 111 -5.77 -1.02 10.79
N MET A 112 -6.31 -1.29 9.60
CA MET A 112 -5.56 -1.19 8.34
C MET A 112 -5.30 0.28 7.92
N GLY A 113 -5.97 1.26 8.53
CA GLY A 113 -5.95 2.66 8.13
C GLY A 113 -6.57 2.87 6.74
N LEU A 114 -7.60 2.08 6.41
CA LEU A 114 -8.34 2.13 5.17
C LEU A 114 -9.71 2.77 5.38
N GLY A 115 -10.21 3.41 4.33
CA GLY A 115 -11.62 3.80 4.24
C GLY A 115 -12.45 2.69 3.60
N GLY A 116 -13.77 2.76 3.75
CA GLY A 116 -14.70 1.85 3.11
C GLY A 116 -16.07 2.50 2.90
N CYS A 117 -16.85 1.93 1.98
CA CYS A 117 -18.25 2.26 1.79
C CYS A 117 -19.08 1.09 2.33
N LEU A 118 -19.91 1.35 3.34
CA LEU A 118 -20.85 0.37 3.87
C LEU A 118 -22.15 0.48 3.07
N ALA A 119 -22.32 -0.42 2.10
CA ALA A 119 -23.44 -0.42 1.16
C ALA A 119 -24.43 -1.55 1.48
N ASP A 120 -24.89 -1.60 2.74
CA ASP A 120 -25.93 -2.53 3.16
C ASP A 120 -27.32 -2.05 2.68
N ASP A 121 -28.25 -2.97 2.50
CA ASP A 121 -29.62 -2.64 2.06
C ASP A 121 -30.44 -2.06 3.23
N MET A 122 -31.44 -1.22 2.92
CA MET A 122 -32.25 -0.49 3.92
C MET A 122 -33.55 -1.21 4.30
#